data_AF-A0A1C5RRV8-F1
#
_entry.id   AF-A0A1C5RRV8-F1
#
_cell.length_a   1.000
_cell.length_b   1.000
_cell.length_c   1.000
_cell.angle_alpha   90.00
_cell.angle_beta   90.00
_cell.angle_gamma   90.00
#
_symmetry.space_group_name_H-M   'P 1'
#
loop_
_entity.id
_entity.type
_entity.pdbx_description
1 polymer ?
#
loop_
_entity_poly.entity_id
_entity_poly.type
_entity_poly.pdbx_seq_one_letter_code
_entity_poly.pdbx_strand_id
1 'polypeptide(L)'
;MTNIKYYDNGKVAEFNGKRYVKDSKTGYYLCHEVERTGTRLHRDVWEFYNCEIPKGYEIHHKDHDKSNNDIENLQLLKKSQHSKLHGRELSEDEREWRRKNLLEKARPLASEWHKSETGRKWHSEQQKTIWEKKETIKYVCDNCGKEFESLHAYGENQNKFCSNACKSAYRRKNGADNIERVCEYCGKTFISGKYQKRRFCSKSCAAYARHQSKRSD
;
A
#
# COMPACT_ATOMS: atom_id res chain seq x y z
N MET A 1 1.61 22.45 -37.35
CA MET A 1 1.89 21.13 -37.95
C MET A 1 3.28 20.71 -37.55
N THR A 2 3.46 19.47 -37.14
CA THR A 2 4.76 18.93 -36.72
C THR A 2 5.57 18.59 -37.95
N ASN A 3 6.84 19.02 -38.00
CA ASN A 3 7.70 18.79 -39.18
C ASN A 3 8.31 17.38 -39.17
N ILE A 4 7.47 16.35 -39.25
CA ILE A 4 7.89 14.96 -39.39
C ILE A 4 7.75 14.55 -40.85
N LYS A 5 8.81 13.97 -41.43
CA LYS A 5 8.76 13.38 -42.77
C LYS A 5 8.66 11.87 -42.66
N TYR A 6 7.68 11.28 -43.31
CA TYR A 6 7.50 9.83 -43.35
C TYR A 6 7.93 9.27 -44.71
N TYR A 7 8.63 8.14 -44.70
CA TYR A 7 9.12 7.43 -45.88
C TYR A 7 8.77 5.93 -45.80
N ASP A 8 8.99 5.21 -46.90
CA ASP A 8 8.78 3.75 -46.99
C ASP A 8 7.39 3.35 -46.46
N ASN A 9 6.35 4.03 -46.97
CA ASN A 9 4.95 3.87 -46.56
C ASN A 9 4.74 3.98 -45.02
N GLY A 10 5.45 4.90 -44.37
CA GLY A 10 5.35 5.13 -42.93
C GLY A 10 6.14 4.12 -42.08
N LYS A 11 7.08 3.36 -42.67
CA LYS A 11 8.01 2.54 -41.88
C LYS A 11 9.15 3.36 -41.30
N VAL A 12 9.47 4.49 -41.92
CA VAL A 12 10.55 5.36 -41.51
C VAL A 12 10.00 6.76 -41.27
N ALA A 13 10.45 7.39 -40.20
CA ALA A 13 10.18 8.79 -39.90
C ALA A 13 11.50 9.55 -39.72
N GLU A 14 11.54 10.79 -40.16
CA GLU A 14 12.65 11.72 -39.95
C GLU A 14 12.12 12.97 -39.25
N PHE A 15 12.81 13.34 -38.17
CA PHE A 15 12.45 14.49 -37.36
C PHE A 15 13.73 15.13 -36.79
N ASN A 16 13.89 16.44 -36.96
CA ASN A 16 15.03 17.21 -36.48
C ASN A 16 16.41 16.59 -36.86
N GLY A 17 16.55 16.15 -38.11
CA GLY A 17 17.77 15.54 -38.64
C GLY A 17 18.02 14.09 -38.21
N LYS A 18 17.13 13.50 -37.40
CA LYS A 18 17.24 12.13 -36.88
C LYS A 18 16.31 11.19 -37.59
N ARG A 19 16.74 9.93 -37.74
CA ARG A 19 15.95 8.88 -38.40
C ARG A 19 15.43 7.85 -37.40
N TYR A 20 14.14 7.52 -37.53
CA TYR A 20 13.44 6.54 -36.71
C TYR A 20 12.79 5.47 -37.57
N VAL A 21 12.81 4.22 -37.10
CA VAL A 21 12.20 3.07 -37.79
C VAL A 21 11.05 2.53 -36.95
N LYS A 22 9.91 2.27 -37.57
CA LYS A 22 8.74 1.70 -36.92
C LYS A 22 9.02 0.25 -36.51
N ASP A 23 9.06 0.01 -35.22
CA ASP A 23 9.18 -1.33 -34.66
C ASP A 23 7.87 -2.09 -34.84
N SER A 24 7.92 -3.21 -35.56
CA SER A 24 6.76 -4.05 -35.83
C SER A 24 6.18 -4.69 -34.56
N LYS A 25 7.00 -4.89 -33.53
CA LYS A 25 6.57 -5.53 -32.28
C LYS A 25 5.75 -4.58 -31.40
N THR A 26 6.20 -3.35 -31.24
CA THR A 26 5.58 -2.39 -30.31
C THR A 26 4.75 -1.31 -31.01
N GLY A 27 4.96 -1.09 -32.31
CA GLY A 27 4.33 -0.06 -33.13
C GLY A 27 4.96 1.34 -32.99
N TYR A 28 5.98 1.50 -32.14
CA TYR A 28 6.67 2.77 -31.94
C TYR A 28 7.81 2.98 -32.95
N TYR A 29 8.10 4.24 -33.28
CA TYR A 29 9.29 4.61 -34.05
C TYR A 29 10.51 4.75 -33.13
N LEU A 30 11.55 3.95 -33.38
CA LEU A 30 12.78 3.88 -32.59
C LEU A 30 13.95 4.51 -33.34
N CYS A 31 14.76 5.30 -32.63
CA CYS A 31 16.03 5.79 -33.12
C CYS A 31 17.11 4.70 -32.97
N HIS A 32 17.89 4.49 -34.03
CA HIS A 32 19.00 3.53 -34.07
C HIS A 32 20.38 4.22 -34.17
N GLU A 33 20.44 5.54 -33.98
CA GLU A 33 21.72 6.26 -33.91
C GLU A 33 22.46 5.92 -32.61
N VAL A 34 23.77 5.73 -32.70
CA VAL A 34 24.62 5.18 -31.62
C VAL A 34 24.46 5.94 -30.30
N GLU A 35 24.40 7.27 -30.35
CA GLU A 35 24.33 8.13 -29.16
C GLU A 35 22.96 8.13 -28.46
N ARG A 36 21.88 7.75 -29.15
CA ARG A 36 20.50 7.78 -28.64
C ARG A 36 19.71 6.50 -28.96
N THR A 37 20.41 5.37 -29.08
CA THR A 37 19.82 4.07 -29.45
C THR A 37 18.66 3.75 -28.49
N GLY A 38 17.47 3.57 -29.04
CA GLY A 38 16.26 3.22 -28.28
C GLY A 38 15.39 4.41 -27.83
N THR A 39 15.75 5.65 -28.17
CA THR A 39 14.83 6.80 -28.01
C THR A 39 13.64 6.68 -28.97
N ARG A 40 12.48 7.22 -28.57
CA ARG A 40 11.22 7.10 -29.32
C ARG A 40 10.80 8.43 -29.93
N LEU A 41 10.34 8.40 -31.18
CA LEU A 41 9.96 9.62 -31.92
C LEU A 41 9.00 10.53 -31.14
N HIS A 42 7.89 10.01 -30.61
CA HIS A 42 6.92 10.83 -29.87
C HIS A 42 7.51 11.57 -28.66
N ARG A 43 8.57 11.03 -28.05
CA ARG A 43 9.24 11.70 -26.92
C ARG A 43 10.10 12.85 -27.44
N ASP A 44 10.90 12.58 -28.47
CA ASP A 44 11.75 13.60 -29.09
C ASP A 44 10.90 14.73 -29.70
N VAL A 45 9.74 14.42 -30.29
CA VAL A 45 8.77 15.42 -30.77
C VAL A 45 8.22 16.24 -29.61
N TRP A 46 7.79 15.61 -28.53
CA TRP A 46 7.28 16.34 -27.35
C TRP A 46 8.35 17.28 -26.77
N GLU A 47 9.56 16.77 -26.55
CA GLU A 47 10.66 17.52 -25.95
C GLU A 47 11.08 18.71 -26.81
N PHE A 48 11.02 18.59 -28.14
CA PHE A 48 11.35 19.68 -29.06
C PHE A 48 10.36 20.85 -29.00
N TYR A 49 9.05 20.56 -28.96
CA TYR A 49 8.01 21.60 -28.99
C TYR A 49 7.62 22.13 -27.61
N ASN A 50 7.83 21.34 -26.55
CA ASN A 50 7.39 21.67 -25.21
C ASN A 50 8.59 21.73 -24.24
N CYS A 51 8.77 20.70 -23.44
CA CYS A 51 9.74 20.64 -22.37
C CYS A 51 10.28 19.23 -22.19
N GLU A 52 11.39 19.12 -21.46
CA GLU A 52 11.92 17.85 -21.01
C GLU A 52 10.86 17.07 -20.21
N ILE A 53 10.72 15.77 -20.49
CA ILE A 53 9.73 14.92 -19.85
C ILE A 53 10.13 14.68 -18.38
N PRO A 54 9.38 15.18 -17.39
CA PRO A 54 9.78 15.06 -16.00
C PRO A 54 9.76 13.59 -15.52
N LYS A 55 10.58 13.26 -14.53
CA LYS A 55 10.60 11.92 -13.93
C LYS A 55 9.21 11.53 -13.43
N GLY A 56 8.72 10.36 -13.87
CA GLY A 56 7.39 9.85 -13.51
C GLY A 56 6.26 10.27 -14.45
N TYR A 57 6.58 10.97 -15.55
CA TYR A 57 5.65 11.29 -16.62
C TYR A 57 5.94 10.48 -17.89
N GLU A 58 4.91 10.27 -18.70
CA GLU A 58 4.94 9.55 -19.96
C GLU A 58 4.13 10.32 -21.01
N ILE A 59 4.47 10.13 -22.27
CA ILE A 59 3.74 10.71 -23.41
C ILE A 59 2.69 9.71 -23.87
N HIS A 60 1.47 10.20 -24.00
CA HIS A 60 0.30 9.47 -24.45
C HIS A 60 -0.14 9.97 -25.83
N HIS A 61 -0.51 9.04 -26.72
CA HIS A 61 -1.15 9.31 -28.00
C HIS A 61 -2.66 9.39 -27.78
N LYS A 62 -3.26 10.58 -27.94
CA LYS A 62 -4.69 10.84 -27.65
C LYS A 62 -5.64 10.00 -28.49
N ASP A 63 -5.23 9.67 -29.72
CA ASP A 63 -5.98 8.82 -30.65
C ASP A 63 -5.65 7.33 -30.54
N HIS A 64 -4.76 6.94 -29.63
CA HIS A 64 -4.25 5.58 -29.46
C HIS A 64 -3.47 5.01 -30.67
N ASP A 65 -3.25 5.80 -31.71
CA ASP A 65 -2.40 5.43 -32.83
C ASP A 65 -0.96 5.92 -32.60
N LYS A 66 -0.08 4.97 -32.27
CA LYS A 66 1.36 5.21 -32.10
C LYS A 66 2.03 5.73 -33.38
N SER A 67 1.36 5.61 -34.52
CA SER A 67 1.85 6.09 -35.80
C SER A 67 1.66 7.60 -35.99
N ASN A 68 0.63 8.18 -35.35
CA ASN A 68 0.33 9.61 -35.36
C ASN A 68 1.18 10.35 -34.32
N ASN A 69 2.32 10.91 -34.74
CA ASN A 69 3.25 11.59 -33.85
C ASN A 69 3.13 13.12 -33.92
N ASP A 70 2.00 13.66 -34.38
CA ASP A 70 1.74 15.10 -34.35
C ASP A 70 1.69 15.61 -32.91
N ILE A 71 2.29 16.77 -32.65
CA ILE A 71 2.39 17.35 -31.30
C ILE A 71 1.02 17.56 -30.66
N GLU A 72 0.00 17.90 -31.46
CA GLU A 72 -1.38 18.07 -31.01
C GLU A 72 -2.03 16.73 -30.61
N ASN A 73 -1.56 15.61 -31.14
CA ASN A 73 -2.00 14.26 -30.76
C ASN A 73 -1.28 13.73 -29.51
N LEU A 74 -0.22 14.41 -29.06
CA LEU A 74 0.55 13.99 -27.90
C LEU A 74 0.06 14.69 -26.63
N GLN A 75 0.13 13.99 -25.52
CA GLN A 75 -0.18 14.53 -24.20
C GLN A 75 0.78 14.00 -23.15
N LEU A 76 1.35 14.89 -22.33
CA LEU A 76 2.11 14.52 -21.15
C LEU A 76 1.18 14.14 -20.00
N LEU A 77 1.32 12.91 -19.50
CA LEU A 77 0.53 12.39 -18.37
C LEU A 77 1.46 11.86 -17.28
N LYS A 78 1.03 11.95 -16.02
CA LYS A 78 1.68 11.17 -14.96
C LYS A 78 1.51 9.68 -15.28
N LYS A 79 2.54 8.89 -15.04
CA LYS A 79 2.51 7.43 -15.27
C LYS A 79 1.29 6.75 -14.63
N SER A 80 0.89 7.20 -13.45
CA SER A 80 -0.30 6.68 -12.75
C SER A 80 -1.62 7.04 -13.44
N GLN A 81 -1.71 8.21 -14.08
CA GLN A 81 -2.89 8.62 -14.86
C GLN A 81 -2.94 7.86 -16.17
N HIS A 82 -1.80 7.75 -16.87
CA HIS A 82 -1.68 6.99 -18.11
C HIS A 82 -2.08 5.52 -17.93
N SER A 83 -1.59 4.87 -16.87
CA SER A 83 -1.98 3.48 -16.55
C SER A 83 -3.47 3.34 -16.21
N LYS A 84 -4.07 4.32 -15.51
CA LYS A 84 -5.50 4.31 -15.20
C LYS A 84 -6.37 4.49 -16.45
N LEU A 85 -5.92 5.34 -17.37
CA LEU A 85 -6.60 5.59 -18.64
C LEU A 85 -6.68 4.30 -19.46
N HIS A 86 -5.54 3.64 -19.68
CA HIS A 86 -5.52 2.32 -20.33
C HIS A 86 -6.29 1.25 -19.56
N GLY A 87 -6.33 1.31 -18.23
CA GLY A 87 -7.16 0.41 -17.44
C GLY A 87 -8.67 0.57 -17.71
N ARG A 88 -9.13 1.79 -18.02
CA ARG A 88 -10.53 2.09 -18.37
C ARG A 88 -10.89 1.67 -19.79
N GLU A 89 -9.91 1.68 -20.70
CA GLU A 89 -10.07 1.26 -22.10
C GLU A 89 -10.20 -0.25 -22.28
N LEU A 90 -9.79 -1.04 -21.28
CA LEU A 90 -9.93 -2.50 -21.36
C LEU A 90 -11.40 -2.87 -21.55
N SER A 91 -11.66 -3.71 -22.55
CA SER A 91 -12.94 -4.38 -22.74
C SER A 91 -13.28 -5.28 -21.56
N GLU A 92 -14.57 -5.65 -21.42
CA GLU A 92 -14.98 -6.58 -20.37
C GLU A 92 -14.31 -7.96 -20.52
N ASP A 93 -14.12 -8.45 -21.74
CA ASP A 93 -13.44 -9.73 -22.00
C ASP A 93 -11.96 -9.69 -21.55
N GLU A 94 -11.25 -8.59 -21.82
CA GLU A 94 -9.87 -8.42 -21.34
C GLU A 94 -9.81 -8.32 -19.81
N ARG A 95 -10.78 -7.65 -19.19
CA ARG A 95 -10.89 -7.56 -17.73
C ARG A 95 -11.12 -8.96 -17.14
N GLU A 96 -12.02 -9.73 -17.72
CA GLU A 96 -12.34 -11.08 -17.24
C GLU A 96 -11.15 -12.03 -17.42
N TRP A 97 -10.49 -11.99 -18.57
CA TRP A 97 -9.26 -12.75 -18.78
C TRP A 97 -8.19 -12.43 -17.73
N ARG A 98 -7.99 -11.14 -17.40
CA ARG A 98 -7.03 -10.71 -16.36
C ARG A 98 -7.41 -11.25 -14.97
N ARG A 99 -8.70 -11.21 -14.61
CA ARG A 99 -9.18 -11.78 -13.33
C ARG A 99 -8.90 -13.27 -13.27
N LYS A 100 -9.26 -14.01 -14.31
CA LYS A 100 -9.01 -15.46 -14.42
C LYS A 100 -7.52 -15.78 -14.34
N ASN A 101 -6.69 -15.09 -15.13
CA ASN A 101 -5.24 -15.27 -15.13
C ASN A 101 -4.60 -14.97 -13.76
N LEU A 102 -5.10 -13.96 -13.04
CA LEU A 102 -4.65 -13.66 -11.69
C LEU A 102 -4.90 -14.84 -10.74
N LEU A 103 -6.12 -15.40 -10.78
CA LEU A 103 -6.55 -16.49 -9.90
C LEU A 103 -5.86 -17.81 -10.23
N GLU A 104 -5.79 -18.17 -11.51
CA GLU A 104 -5.34 -19.48 -11.95
C GLU A 104 -3.83 -19.59 -12.12
N LYS A 105 -3.15 -18.49 -12.43
CA LYS A 105 -1.70 -18.51 -12.72
C LYS A 105 -0.89 -17.67 -11.74
N ALA A 106 -1.15 -16.37 -11.68
CA ALA A 106 -0.27 -15.46 -10.96
C ALA A 106 -0.29 -15.71 -9.44
N ARG A 107 -1.45 -15.92 -8.83
CA ARG A 107 -1.57 -16.19 -7.38
C ARG A 107 -0.94 -17.53 -6.97
N PRO A 108 -1.18 -18.67 -7.66
CA PRO A 108 -0.51 -19.94 -7.34
C PRO A 108 1.01 -19.84 -7.45
N LEU A 109 1.52 -19.30 -8.56
CA LEU A 109 2.97 -19.13 -8.77
C LEU A 109 3.59 -18.22 -7.71
N ALA A 110 2.92 -17.12 -7.35
CA ALA A 110 3.37 -16.27 -6.26
C ALA A 110 3.39 -17.02 -4.93
N SER A 111 2.34 -17.78 -4.60
CA SER A 111 2.31 -18.59 -3.37
C SER A 111 3.42 -19.63 -3.33
N GLU A 112 3.68 -20.31 -4.44
CA GLU A 112 4.75 -21.30 -4.56
C GLU A 112 6.12 -20.65 -4.34
N TRP A 113 6.38 -19.54 -5.02
CA TRP A 113 7.62 -18.78 -4.86
C TRP A 113 7.83 -18.30 -3.42
N HIS A 114 6.79 -17.77 -2.74
CA HIS A 114 6.89 -17.37 -1.34
C HIS A 114 7.17 -18.53 -0.37
N LYS A 115 6.78 -19.77 -0.74
CA LYS A 115 7.09 -20.99 0.03
C LYS A 115 8.46 -21.58 -0.31
N SER A 116 9.11 -21.13 -1.37
CA SER A 116 10.43 -21.59 -1.78
C SER A 116 11.52 -21.06 -0.84
N GLU A 117 12.66 -21.75 -0.79
CA GLU A 117 13.81 -21.30 0.00
C GLU A 117 14.38 -19.97 -0.53
N THR A 118 14.46 -19.81 -1.84
CA THR A 118 14.95 -18.58 -2.49
C THR A 118 14.05 -17.39 -2.19
N GLY A 119 12.72 -17.57 -2.22
CA GLY A 119 11.76 -16.54 -1.83
C GLY A 119 11.89 -16.13 -0.37
N ARG A 120 12.06 -17.08 0.56
CA ARG A 120 12.29 -16.77 1.99
C ARG A 120 13.60 -16.03 2.22
N LYS A 121 14.69 -16.44 1.56
CA LYS A 121 16.00 -15.76 1.63
C LYS A 121 15.90 -14.32 1.14
N TRP A 122 15.26 -14.12 -0.01
CA TRP A 122 15.03 -12.79 -0.57
C TRP A 122 14.27 -11.89 0.42
N HIS A 123 13.16 -12.36 1.00
CA HIS A 123 12.40 -11.57 1.99
C HIS A 123 13.21 -11.24 3.24
N SER A 124 14.03 -12.18 3.73
CA SER A 124 14.93 -11.98 4.87
C SER A 124 15.97 -10.89 4.59
N GLU A 125 16.60 -10.92 3.41
CA GLU A 125 17.56 -9.90 2.98
C GLU A 125 16.91 -8.52 2.82
N GLN A 126 15.75 -8.45 2.17
CA GLN A 126 15.01 -7.20 2.02
C GLN A 126 14.60 -6.61 3.37
N GLN A 127 14.16 -7.46 4.32
CA GLN A 127 13.84 -6.98 5.67
C GLN A 127 15.05 -6.34 6.35
N LYS A 128 16.26 -6.89 6.21
CA LYS A 128 17.48 -6.29 6.82
C LYS A 128 17.69 -4.87 6.31
N THR A 129 17.63 -4.66 5.00
CA THR A 129 17.78 -3.33 4.39
C THR A 129 16.68 -2.36 4.83
N ILE A 130 15.45 -2.85 5.02
CA ILE A 130 14.35 -2.02 5.55
C ILE A 130 14.65 -1.62 6.99
N TRP A 131 15.09 -2.54 7.85
CA TRP A 131 15.40 -2.27 9.24
C TRP A 131 16.61 -1.34 9.41
N GLU A 132 17.62 -1.45 8.56
CA GLU A 132 18.78 -0.55 8.53
C GLU A 132 18.39 0.90 8.23
N LYS A 133 17.39 1.10 7.36
CA LYS A 133 16.90 2.43 6.97
C LYS A 133 15.76 2.93 7.85
N LYS A 134 15.36 2.17 8.87
CA LYS A 134 14.17 2.48 9.65
C LYS A 134 14.49 3.49 10.75
N GLU A 135 13.95 4.69 10.60
CA GLU A 135 14.09 5.75 11.59
C GLU A 135 13.06 5.60 12.72
N THR A 136 13.41 6.09 13.91
CA THR A 136 12.50 6.17 15.04
C THR A 136 11.55 7.35 14.87
N ILE A 137 10.31 7.18 15.29
CA ILE A 137 9.29 8.22 15.31
C ILE A 137 9.04 8.62 16.77
N LYS A 138 8.98 9.92 17.03
CA LYS A 138 8.70 10.49 18.35
C LYS A 138 7.19 10.52 18.61
N TYR A 139 6.81 10.15 19.82
CA TYR A 139 5.42 10.16 20.29
C TYR A 139 5.32 10.65 21.73
N VAL A 140 4.12 11.08 22.12
CA VAL A 140 3.75 11.37 23.50
C VAL A 140 2.87 10.23 24.02
N CYS A 141 3.14 9.75 25.23
CA CYS A 141 2.40 8.66 25.84
C CYS A 141 1.02 9.12 26.36
N ASP A 142 -0.07 8.48 25.93
CA ASP A 142 -1.45 8.83 26.30
C ASP A 142 -1.79 8.54 27.77
N ASN A 143 -0.94 7.77 28.46
CA ASN A 143 -1.14 7.50 29.89
C ASN A 143 -0.39 8.48 30.79
N CYS A 144 0.89 8.74 30.51
CA CYS A 144 1.78 9.47 31.40
C CYS A 144 2.30 10.81 30.86
N GLY A 145 2.02 11.13 29.59
CA GLY A 145 2.45 12.38 28.94
C GLY A 145 3.94 12.46 28.60
N LYS A 146 4.74 11.42 28.90
CA LYS A 146 6.17 11.41 28.57
C LYS A 146 6.40 11.16 27.09
N GLU A 147 7.39 11.85 26.53
CA GLU A 147 7.90 11.59 25.19
C GLU A 147 8.61 10.24 25.14
N PHE A 148 8.47 9.53 24.03
CA PHE A 148 9.17 8.30 23.75
C PHE A 148 9.38 8.11 22.24
N GLU A 149 10.36 7.30 21.90
CA GLU A 149 10.67 6.96 20.51
C GLU A 149 10.24 5.53 20.19
N SER A 150 9.77 5.30 18.97
CA SER A 150 9.40 3.96 18.52
C SER A 150 9.66 3.78 17.03
N LEU A 151 10.10 2.58 16.67
CA LEU A 151 10.11 2.11 15.27
C LEU A 151 8.69 1.74 14.78
N HIS A 152 7.69 1.73 15.66
CA HIS A 152 6.31 1.50 15.28
C HIS A 152 5.63 2.80 14.86
N ALA A 153 4.95 2.76 13.71
CA ALA A 153 4.13 3.86 13.22
C ALA A 153 2.73 3.77 13.84
N TYR A 154 2.46 4.55 14.88
CA TYR A 154 1.12 4.63 15.48
C TYR A 154 0.24 5.57 14.65
N GLY A 155 -0.94 5.09 14.25
CA GLY A 155 -1.94 5.93 13.57
C GLY A 155 -2.46 7.08 14.44
N GLU A 156 -3.20 8.01 13.86
CA GLU A 156 -3.79 9.16 14.56
C GLU A 156 -4.79 8.73 15.64
N ASN A 157 -5.64 7.74 15.33
CA ASN A 157 -6.68 7.22 16.23
C ASN A 157 -6.19 6.05 17.10
N GLN A 158 -4.88 5.87 17.26
CA GLN A 158 -4.32 4.79 18.06
C GLN A 158 -3.72 5.32 19.35
N ASN A 159 -4.01 4.64 20.45
CA ASN A 159 -3.36 4.95 21.71
C ASN A 159 -1.85 4.60 21.64
N LYS A 160 -1.02 5.57 22.02
CA LYS A 160 0.44 5.55 22.02
C LYS A 160 0.92 5.41 23.46
N PHE A 161 1.68 4.36 23.76
CA PHE A 161 2.19 4.14 25.12
C PHE A 161 3.69 3.91 25.11
N CYS A 162 4.40 4.56 26.04
CA CYS A 162 5.84 4.37 26.19
C CYS A 162 6.21 2.98 26.75
N SER A 163 5.26 2.24 27.34
CA SER A 163 5.49 0.89 27.86
C SER A 163 4.19 0.11 28.09
N ASN A 164 4.31 -1.21 28.23
CA ASN A 164 3.19 -2.08 28.64
C ASN A 164 2.62 -1.71 30.02
N ALA A 165 3.43 -1.13 30.90
CA ALA A 165 2.97 -0.62 32.18
C ALA A 165 2.00 0.57 31.99
N CYS A 166 2.35 1.53 31.13
CA CYS A 166 1.47 2.64 30.78
C CYS A 166 0.19 2.18 30.08
N LYS A 167 0.31 1.24 29.13
CA LYS A 167 -0.86 0.62 28.48
C LYS A 167 -1.81 -0.01 29.49
N SER A 168 -1.28 -0.80 30.42
CA SER A 168 -2.08 -1.50 31.43
C SER A 168 -2.68 -0.54 32.47
N ALA A 169 -1.97 0.53 32.83
CA ALA A 169 -2.47 1.58 33.69
C ALA A 169 -3.63 2.35 33.03
N TYR A 170 -3.46 2.73 31.77
CA TYR A 170 -4.48 3.43 30.98
C TYR A 170 -5.77 2.61 30.87
N ARG A 171 -5.66 1.32 30.53
CA ARG A 171 -6.82 0.41 30.45
C ARG A 171 -7.58 0.33 31.78
N ARG A 172 -6.87 0.27 32.91
CA ARG A 172 -7.48 0.27 34.25
C ARG A 172 -8.16 1.60 34.56
N LYS A 173 -7.50 2.73 34.27
CA LYS A 173 -8.04 4.08 34.49
C LYS A 173 -9.35 4.31 33.72
N ASN A 174 -9.40 3.83 32.48
CA ASN A 174 -10.57 4.00 31.62
C ASN A 174 -11.63 2.90 31.79
N GLY A 175 -11.42 1.96 32.72
CA GLY A 175 -12.35 0.85 32.94
C GLY A 175 -12.55 -0.04 31.71
N ALA A 176 -11.59 -0.09 30.79
CA ALA A 176 -11.74 -0.78 29.50
C ALA A 176 -11.97 -2.30 29.65
N ASP A 177 -11.59 -2.86 30.80
CA ASP A 177 -11.75 -4.27 31.16
C ASP A 177 -12.78 -4.47 32.29
N ASN A 178 -13.60 -3.48 32.61
CA ASN A 178 -14.66 -3.62 33.60
C ASN A 178 -15.84 -4.40 33.00
N ILE A 179 -16.38 -5.32 33.79
CA ILE A 179 -17.56 -6.09 33.45
C ILE A 179 -18.54 -6.07 34.62
N GLU A 180 -19.82 -6.22 34.31
CA GLU A 180 -20.85 -6.43 35.31
C GLU A 180 -20.88 -7.89 35.75
N ARG A 181 -21.08 -8.10 37.06
CA ARG A 181 -21.27 -9.41 37.68
C ARG A 181 -22.42 -9.34 38.67
N VAL A 182 -23.00 -10.50 38.95
CA VAL A 182 -24.05 -10.65 39.96
C VAL A 182 -23.41 -11.17 41.24
N CYS A 183 -23.76 -10.55 42.38
CA CYS A 183 -23.29 -11.02 43.68
C CYS A 183 -23.96 -12.34 44.05
N GLU A 184 -23.17 -13.38 44.34
CA GLU A 184 -23.69 -14.70 44.69
C GLU A 184 -24.41 -14.77 46.04
N TYR A 185 -24.31 -13.74 46.89
CA TYR A 185 -24.98 -13.68 48.19
C TYR A 185 -26.27 -12.84 48.15
N CYS A 186 -26.19 -11.59 47.69
CA CYS A 186 -27.32 -10.66 47.74
C CYS A 186 -28.02 -10.44 46.39
N GLY A 187 -27.55 -11.06 45.30
CA GLY A 187 -28.13 -10.95 43.96
C GLY A 187 -27.94 -9.60 43.27
N LYS A 188 -27.34 -8.59 43.93
CA LYS A 188 -27.10 -7.27 43.32
C LYS A 188 -26.01 -7.32 42.26
N THR A 189 -26.20 -6.56 41.18
CA THR A 189 -25.16 -6.35 40.16
C THR A 189 -24.06 -5.46 40.70
N PHE A 190 -22.81 -5.73 40.30
CA PHE A 190 -21.65 -4.94 40.65
C PHE A 190 -20.60 -4.98 39.55
N ILE A 191 -19.80 -3.93 39.46
CA ILE A 191 -18.70 -3.84 38.50
C ILE A 191 -17.46 -4.50 39.07
N SER A 192 -16.81 -5.34 38.27
CA SER A 192 -15.54 -5.95 38.59
C SER A 192 -14.65 -6.00 37.36
N GLY A 193 -13.33 -5.96 37.57
CA GLY A 193 -12.39 -6.21 36.47
C GLY A 193 -12.58 -7.63 35.92
N LYS A 194 -12.59 -7.76 34.59
CA LYS A 194 -12.76 -9.01 33.83
C LYS A 194 -11.91 -10.16 34.38
N TYR A 195 -10.65 -9.88 34.70
CA TYR A 195 -9.69 -10.88 35.17
C TYR A 195 -9.73 -11.15 36.68
N GLN A 196 -10.45 -10.34 37.47
CA GLN A 196 -10.59 -10.59 38.91
C GLN A 196 -11.62 -11.68 39.14
N LYS A 197 -11.39 -12.64 40.05
CA LYS A 197 -12.36 -13.70 40.41
C LYS A 197 -13.32 -13.28 41.54
N ARG A 198 -13.79 -12.02 41.53
CA ARG A 198 -14.69 -11.51 42.58
C ARG A 198 -16.09 -12.09 42.39
N ARG A 199 -16.56 -12.82 43.41
CA ARG A 199 -17.89 -13.47 43.49
C ARG A 199 -18.93 -12.62 44.23
N PHE A 200 -18.48 -11.68 45.06
CA PHE A 200 -19.34 -10.89 45.94
C PHE A 200 -19.12 -9.39 45.74
N CYS A 201 -20.21 -8.60 45.82
CA CYS A 201 -20.17 -7.16 45.62
C CYS A 201 -19.37 -6.42 46.71
N SER A 202 -19.29 -6.98 47.92
CA SER A 202 -18.64 -6.35 49.08
C SER A 202 -17.98 -7.36 50.02
N LYS A 203 -17.08 -6.88 50.89
CA LYS A 203 -16.45 -7.69 51.94
C LYS A 203 -17.48 -8.27 52.92
N SER A 204 -18.55 -7.53 53.20
CA SER A 204 -19.65 -7.99 54.07
C SER A 204 -20.40 -9.16 53.43
N CYS A 205 -20.81 -9.05 52.15
CA CYS A 205 -21.46 -10.16 51.44
C CYS A 205 -20.57 -11.42 51.39
N ALA A 206 -19.27 -11.26 51.22
CA ALA A 206 -18.32 -12.37 51.28
C ALA A 206 -18.22 -13.02 52.68
N ALA A 207 -18.27 -12.20 53.74
CA ALA A 207 -18.26 -12.69 55.12
C ALA A 207 -19.57 -13.41 55.47
N TYR A 208 -20.73 -12.84 55.12
CA TYR A 208 -22.03 -13.46 55.36
C TYR A 208 -22.19 -14.79 54.63
N ALA A 209 -21.80 -14.89 53.36
CA ALA A 209 -21.83 -16.14 52.61
C ALA A 209 -20.99 -17.24 53.29
N ARG A 210 -19.81 -16.88 53.83
CA ARG A 210 -18.93 -17.81 54.57
C ARG A 210 -19.54 -18.26 55.90
N HIS A 211 -20.24 -17.38 56.60
CA HIS A 211 -20.91 -17.74 57.86
C HIS A 211 -22.13 -18.64 57.62
N GLN A 212 -22.88 -18.44 56.54
CA GLN A 212 -23.99 -19.31 56.17
C GLN A 212 -23.51 -20.72 55.82
N SER A 213 -22.46 -20.85 55.00
CA SER A 213 -21.95 -22.18 54.61
C SER A 213 -21.52 -23.01 55.83
N LYS A 214 -20.88 -22.39 56.82
CA LYS A 214 -20.45 -23.07 58.06
C LYS A 214 -21.58 -23.50 59.01
N ARG A 215 -22.80 -22.97 58.83
CA ARG A 215 -23.99 -23.37 59.63
C ARG A 215 -24.83 -24.44 58.94
N SER A 216 -24.49 -24.73 57.68
CA SER A 216 -25.20 -25.69 56.83
C SER A 216 -24.50 -27.06 56.79
N ASP A 217 -23.28 -27.13 57.34
CA ASP A 217 -22.48 -28.34 57.60
C ASP A 217 -22.60 -28.73 59.08
#